data_AF-A0A7S2DBB4-F1
#
_entry.id   AF-A0A7S2DBB4-F1
#
_cell.length_a   1.000
_cell.length_b   1.000
_cell.length_c   1.000
_cell.angle_alpha   90.00
_cell.angle_beta   90.00
_cell.angle_gamma   90.00
#
_symmetry.space_group_name_H-M   'P 1'
#
loop_
_entity.id
_entity.type
_entity.pdbx_description
1 polymer ?
#
loop_
_entity_poly.entity_id
_entity_poly.type
_entity_poly.pdbx_seq_one_letter_code
_entity_poly.pdbx_strand_id
1 'polypeptide(L)'
;KVVAAKRCESREHEELAERWHAQEAKLCEELMNAFKDRCLREAEQLRNTASISFATLCRDVASVPRHTVNDSNAYLVKDWGECSAECWFYARHGANATWSPGAPILYAELLE
;
A
#
# COMPACT_ATOMS: atom_id res chain seq x y z
N LYS A 1 25.46 -2.81 -26.33
CA LYS A 1 24.01 -2.64 -26.57
C LYS A 1 23.15 -3.21 -25.42
N VAL A 2 23.51 -4.35 -24.81
CA VAL A 2 22.80 -4.94 -23.64
C VAL A 2 22.85 -4.07 -22.38
N VAL A 3 23.97 -3.40 -22.09
CA VAL A 3 24.13 -2.56 -20.89
C VAL A 3 23.25 -1.30 -20.92
N ALA A 4 23.00 -0.76 -22.11
CA ALA A 4 22.15 0.42 -22.27
C ALA A 4 20.67 0.09 -22.06
N ALA A 5 20.21 -1.08 -22.55
CA ALA A 5 18.86 -1.57 -22.30
C ALA A 5 18.61 -1.84 -20.82
N LYS A 6 19.53 -2.54 -20.13
CA LYS A 6 19.42 -2.77 -18.67
C LYS A 6 19.35 -1.49 -17.85
N ARG A 7 20.10 -0.46 -18.23
CA ARG A 7 20.06 0.84 -17.53
C ARG A 7 18.74 1.58 -17.76
N CYS A 8 18.10 1.39 -18.92
CA CYS A 8 16.79 1.96 -19.22
C CYS A 8 15.71 1.27 -18.37
N GLU A 9 15.72 -0.06 -18.35
CA GLU A 9 14.80 -0.87 -17.54
C GLU A 9 14.94 -0.55 -16.04
N SER A 10 16.17 -0.49 -15.50
CA SER A 10 16.38 -0.12 -14.09
C SER A 10 15.81 1.26 -13.77
N ARG A 11 15.88 2.21 -14.71
CA ARG A 11 15.33 3.55 -14.52
C ARG A 11 13.80 3.54 -14.55
N GLU A 12 13.18 2.79 -15.47
CA GLU A 12 11.73 2.64 -15.52
C GLU A 12 11.20 2.01 -14.23
N HIS A 13 11.89 1.01 -13.68
CA HIS A 13 11.54 0.40 -12.41
C HIS A 13 11.73 1.35 -11.21
N GLU A 14 12.75 2.23 -11.26
CA GLU A 14 12.96 3.27 -10.26
C GLU A 14 11.84 4.31 -10.29
N GLU A 15 11.39 4.74 -11.47
CA GLU A 15 10.23 5.62 -11.62
C GLU A 15 8.93 4.97 -11.08
N LEU A 16 8.75 3.66 -11.26
CA LEU A 16 7.62 2.92 -10.66
C LEU A 16 7.71 2.85 -9.13
N ALA A 17 8.91 2.66 -8.59
CA ALA A 17 9.15 2.66 -7.15
C ALA A 17 8.86 4.04 -6.53
N GLU A 18 9.35 5.12 -7.16
CA GLU A 18 9.07 6.49 -6.72
C GLU A 18 7.57 6.81 -6.72
N ARG A 19 6.83 6.34 -7.73
CA ARG A 19 5.36 6.48 -7.77
C ARG A 19 4.69 5.80 -6.59
N TRP A 20 5.15 4.61 -6.20
CA TRP A 20 4.63 3.96 -4.99
C TRP A 20 4.94 4.76 -3.74
N HIS A 21 6.17 5.24 -3.56
CA HIS A 21 6.53 6.04 -2.38
C HIS A 21 5.72 7.33 -2.26
N ALA A 22 5.44 8.00 -3.39
CA ALA A 22 4.55 9.16 -3.40
C ALA A 22 3.12 8.79 -2.98
N GLN A 23 2.61 7.67 -3.48
CA GLN A 23 1.30 7.15 -3.09
C GLN A 23 1.26 6.75 -1.62
N GLU A 24 2.27 6.04 -1.13
CA GLU A 24 2.40 5.59 0.25
C GLU A 24 2.42 6.77 1.23
N ALA A 25 3.13 7.86 0.90
CA ALA A 25 3.11 9.08 1.69
C ALA A 25 1.70 9.68 1.81
N LYS A 26 0.95 9.74 0.69
CA LYS A 26 -0.44 10.21 0.66
C LYS A 26 -1.36 9.29 1.48
N LEU A 27 -1.22 7.97 1.33
CA LEU A 27 -1.98 6.98 2.11
C LEU A 27 -1.73 7.13 3.61
N CYS A 28 -0.47 7.30 4.01
CA CYS A 28 -0.10 7.54 5.40
C CYS A 28 -0.75 8.82 5.95
N GLU A 29 -0.73 9.91 5.19
CA GLU A 29 -1.36 11.17 5.59
C GLU A 29 -2.87 11.02 5.76
N GLU A 30 -3.56 10.38 4.80
CA GLU A 30 -5.00 10.13 4.87
C GLU A 30 -5.38 9.22 6.06
N LEU A 31 -4.61 8.15 6.29
CA LEU A 31 -4.78 7.27 7.46
C LEU A 31 -4.57 8.02 8.78
N MET A 32 -3.54 8.87 8.86
CA MET A 32 -3.28 9.70 10.03
C MET A 32 -4.42 10.68 10.30
N ASN A 33 -4.97 11.29 9.25
CA ASN A 33 -6.11 12.21 9.39
C ASN A 33 -7.36 11.46 9.86
N ALA A 34 -7.67 10.31 9.27
CA ALA A 34 -8.78 9.46 9.73
C ALA A 34 -8.61 8.98 11.18
N PHE A 35 -7.37 8.73 11.61
CA PHE A 35 -7.06 8.38 13.00
C PHE A 35 -7.29 9.57 13.94
N LYS A 36 -6.80 10.76 13.59
CA LYS A 36 -7.02 12.00 14.38
C LYS A 36 -8.51 12.29 14.52
N ASP A 37 -9.28 12.18 13.44
CA ASP A 37 -10.73 12.39 13.45
C ASP A 37 -11.44 11.41 14.39
N ARG A 38 -11.01 10.14 14.40
CA ARG A 38 -11.53 9.16 15.37
C ARG A 38 -11.20 9.56 16.80
N CYS A 39 -9.96 9.96 17.09
CA CYS A 39 -9.56 10.42 18.41
C CYS A 39 -10.36 11.65 18.87
N LEU A 40 -10.59 12.62 17.98
CA LEU A 40 -11.41 13.80 18.26
C LEU A 40 -12.85 13.43 18.59
N ARG A 41 -13.48 12.54 17.81
CA ARG A 41 -14.84 12.06 18.08
C ARG A 41 -14.98 11.36 19.43
N GLU A 42 -13.99 10.55 19.81
CA GLU A 42 -14.01 9.87 21.11
C GLU A 42 -13.84 10.89 22.26
N ALA A 43 -12.97 11.89 22.09
CA ALA A 43 -12.79 12.97 23.05
C ALA A 43 -14.05 13.84 23.22
N GLU A 44 -14.75 14.15 22.12
CA GLU A 44 -16.05 14.84 22.15
C GLU A 44 -17.12 14.06 22.95
N GLN A 45 -17.01 12.73 22.99
CA GLN A 45 -17.86 11.86 23.80
C GLN A 45 -17.37 11.68 25.24
N LEU A 46 -16.42 12.50 25.70
CA LEU A 46 -15.81 12.44 27.04
C LEU A 46 -15.12 11.10 27.34
N ARG A 47 -14.68 10.37 26.31
CA ARG A 47 -13.90 9.15 26.47
C ARG A 47 -12.42 9.48 26.51
N ASN A 48 -11.76 9.10 27.61
CA ASN A 48 -10.33 9.35 27.82
C ASN A 48 -9.42 8.28 27.19
N THR A 49 -10.01 7.26 26.58
CA THR A 49 -9.31 6.13 25.95
C THR A 49 -10.08 5.69 24.72
N ALA A 50 -9.35 5.42 23.63
CA ALA A 50 -9.91 4.91 22.38
C ALA A 50 -9.10 3.69 21.92
N SER A 51 -9.78 2.62 21.52
CA SER A 51 -9.16 1.48 20.85
C SER A 51 -9.50 1.54 19.36
N ILE A 52 -8.49 1.77 18.53
CA ILE A 52 -8.67 1.95 17.08
C ILE A 52 -7.93 0.82 16.37
N SER A 53 -8.69 -0.03 15.68
CA SER A 53 -8.12 -1.09 14.83
C SER A 53 -7.54 -0.49 13.55
N PHE A 54 -6.27 -0.78 13.28
CA PHE A 54 -5.61 -0.41 12.03
C PHE A 54 -6.33 -1.01 10.81
N ALA A 55 -6.74 -2.28 10.86
CA ALA A 55 -7.49 -2.92 9.78
C ALA A 55 -8.86 -2.25 9.51
N THR A 56 -9.50 -1.68 10.53
CA THR A 56 -10.72 -0.87 10.34
C THR A 56 -10.38 0.53 9.84
N LEU A 57 -9.23 1.09 10.19
CA LEU A 57 -8.77 2.38 9.66
C LEU A 57 -8.51 2.29 8.15
N CYS A 58 -7.80 1.25 7.70
CA CYS A 58 -7.55 0.98 6.28
C CYS A 58 -8.84 0.77 5.47
N ARG A 59 -9.90 0.22 6.08
CA ARG A 59 -11.20 0.03 5.40
C ARG A 59 -11.99 1.32 5.23
N ASP A 60 -11.81 2.28 6.12
CA ASP A 60 -12.53 3.56 6.10
C ASP A 60 -11.91 4.55 5.10
N VAL A 61 -10.61 4.44 4.85
CA VAL A 61 -9.89 5.29 3.89
C VAL A 61 -9.97 4.67 2.50
N ALA A 62 -10.76 5.29 1.61
CA ALA A 62 -11.10 4.70 0.31
C ALA A 62 -9.91 4.52 -0.65
N SER A 63 -8.85 5.31 -0.49
CA SER A 63 -7.64 5.27 -1.32
C SER A 63 -6.72 4.09 -0.98
N VAL A 64 -6.86 3.50 0.21
CA VAL A 64 -6.04 2.38 0.66
C VAL A 64 -6.37 1.15 -0.18
N PRO A 65 -5.35 0.42 -0.67
CA PRO A 65 -5.55 -0.82 -1.41
C PRO A 65 -6.50 -1.79 -0.70
N ARG A 66 -7.32 -2.50 -1.46
CA ARG A 66 -8.31 -3.45 -0.92
C ARG A 66 -7.88 -4.88 -1.14
N HIS A 67 -8.31 -5.75 -0.24
CA HIS A 67 -8.08 -7.18 -0.34
C HIS A 67 -9.36 -7.96 -0.61
N THR A 68 -9.17 -9.19 -1.09
CA THR A 68 -10.20 -10.24 -1.10
C THR A 68 -9.67 -11.50 -0.48
N VAL A 69 -10.58 -12.31 0.05
CA VAL A 69 -10.27 -13.64 0.57
C VAL A 69 -10.41 -14.65 -0.57
N ASN A 70 -9.38 -15.46 -0.78
CA ASN A 70 -9.44 -16.57 -1.75
C ASN A 70 -10.00 -17.86 -1.10
N ASP A 71 -10.20 -18.91 -1.90
CA ASP A 71 -10.72 -20.20 -1.43
C ASP A 71 -9.85 -20.86 -0.35
N SER A 72 -8.56 -20.51 -0.31
CA SER A 72 -7.59 -20.97 0.70
C SER A 72 -7.57 -20.10 1.96
N ASN A 73 -8.55 -19.20 2.13
CA ASN A 73 -8.68 -18.26 3.25
C ASN A 73 -7.50 -17.28 3.41
N ALA A 74 -6.76 -17.01 2.33
CA ALA A 74 -5.69 -16.02 2.29
C ALA A 74 -6.22 -14.66 1.83
N TYR A 75 -5.76 -13.59 2.51
CA TYR A 75 -6.08 -12.21 2.19
C TYR A 75 -5.13 -11.69 1.12
N LEU A 76 -5.60 -11.55 -0.12
CA LEU A 76 -4.82 -11.12 -1.27
C LEU A 76 -5.20 -9.70 -1.67
N VAL A 77 -4.21 -8.89 -2.08
CA VAL A 77 -4.47 -7.56 -2.65
C VAL A 77 -5.25 -7.74 -3.97
N LYS A 78 -6.38 -7.03 -4.10
CA LYS A 78 -7.24 -7.04 -5.29
C LYS A 78 -7.25 -5.71 -6.01
N ASP A 79 -7.29 -4.62 -5.24
CA ASP A 79 -7.38 -3.27 -5.76
C ASP A 79 -6.20 -2.47 -5.23
N TRP A 80 -5.44 -1.86 -6.14
CA TRP A 80 -4.23 -1.10 -5.86
C TRP A 80 -4.44 0.41 -5.89
N GLY A 81 -5.68 0.86 -6.14
CA GLY A 81 -6.01 2.28 -6.24
C GLY A 81 -5.29 2.95 -7.41
N GLU A 82 -4.50 3.97 -7.11
CA GLU A 82 -3.77 4.78 -8.10
C GLU A 82 -2.46 4.14 -8.60
N CYS A 83 -2.01 3.05 -7.96
CA CYS A 83 -0.78 2.33 -8.30
C CYS A 83 -1.06 0.90 -8.79
N SER A 84 0.00 0.18 -9.19
CA SER A 84 -0.06 -1.24 -9.54
C SER A 84 0.74 -2.09 -8.55
N ALA A 85 0.51 -3.40 -8.60
CA ALA A 85 1.32 -4.40 -7.89
C ALA A 85 2.82 -4.27 -8.20
N GLU A 86 3.15 -3.92 -9.44
CA GLU A 86 4.52 -3.74 -9.91
C GLU A 86 5.17 -2.48 -9.30
N CYS A 87 4.42 -1.37 -9.16
CA CYS A 87 4.91 -0.18 -8.47
C CYS A 87 5.33 -0.51 -7.03
N TRP A 88 4.45 -1.18 -6.29
CA TRP A 88 4.74 -1.62 -4.92
C TRP A 88 5.91 -2.58 -4.86
N PHE A 89 5.97 -3.56 -5.78
CA PHE A 89 7.02 -4.56 -5.81
C PHE A 89 8.40 -3.93 -5.98
N TYR A 90 8.56 -3.01 -6.94
CA TYR A 90 9.85 -2.34 -7.15
C TYR A 90 10.23 -1.39 -6.02
N ALA A 91 9.26 -0.75 -5.37
CA ALA A 91 9.53 0.03 -4.16
C ALA A 91 10.01 -0.85 -2.99
N ARG A 92 9.42 -2.03 -2.80
CA ARG A 92 9.76 -2.92 -1.69
C ARG A 92 11.03 -3.74 -1.93
N HIS A 93 11.22 -4.26 -3.13
CA HIS A 93 12.31 -5.19 -3.46
C HIS A 93 13.46 -4.56 -4.26
N GLY A 94 13.28 -3.31 -4.72
CA GLY A 94 14.25 -2.54 -5.48
C GLY A 94 14.16 -2.73 -7.00
N ALA A 95 14.58 -1.72 -7.74
CA ALA A 95 14.48 -1.63 -9.21
C ALA A 95 15.18 -2.73 -10.01
N ASN A 96 16.08 -3.50 -9.38
CA ASN A 96 16.80 -4.61 -10.03
C ASN A 96 16.16 -5.98 -9.74
N ALA A 97 15.09 -6.04 -8.95
CA ALA A 97 14.36 -7.27 -8.67
C ALA A 97 13.63 -7.77 -9.93
N THR A 98 13.33 -9.08 -9.97
CA THR A 98 12.57 -9.66 -11.07
C THR A 98 11.10 -9.73 -10.69
N TRP A 99 10.26 -8.94 -11.35
CA TRP A 99 8.82 -8.97 -11.17
C TRP A 99 8.18 -10.10 -12.00
N SER A 100 7.19 -10.78 -11.43
CA SER A 100 6.38 -11.78 -12.11
C SER A 100 4.93 -11.32 -12.16
N PRO A 101 4.42 -10.85 -13.31
CA PRO A 101 3.05 -10.40 -13.44
C PRO A 101 2.05 -11.48 -13.02
N GLY A 102 1.05 -11.10 -12.21
CA GLY A 102 0.01 -12.00 -11.74
C GLY A 102 0.37 -12.85 -10.52
N ALA A 103 1.59 -12.72 -9.98
CA ALA A 103 1.92 -13.29 -8.68
C ALA A 103 0.99 -12.71 -7.60
N PRO A 104 0.31 -13.54 -6.79
CA PRO A 104 -0.58 -13.06 -5.75
C PRO A 104 0.25 -12.41 -4.62
N ILE A 105 -0.14 -11.22 -4.20
CA ILE A 105 0.50 -10.50 -3.09
C ILE A 105 -0.41 -10.56 -1.87
N LEU A 106 0.16 -10.93 -0.73
CA LEU A 106 -0.57 -10.97 0.54
C LEU A 106 -0.85 -9.54 1.00
N TYR A 107 -2.08 -9.29 1.43
CA TYR A 107 -2.45 -7.99 1.98
C TYR A 107 -1.65 -7.66 3.25
N ALA A 108 -1.24 -8.67 4.02
CA ALA A 108 -0.36 -8.47 5.16
C ALA A 108 1.02 -7.94 4.74
N GLU A 109 1.59 -8.46 3.66
CA GLU A 109 2.90 -8.05 3.14
C GLU A 109 2.89 -6.60 2.63
N LEU A 110 1.75 -6.17 2.07
CA LEU A 110 1.54 -4.78 1.67
C LEU A 110 1.53 -3.81 2.87
N LEU A 111 1.08 -4.25 4.04
CA LEU A 111 0.90 -3.42 5.23
C LEU A 111 2.13 -3.36 6.15
N GLU A 112 3.19 -4.12 5.86
CA GLU A 112 4.46 -4.11 6.59
C GLU A 112 5.37 -2.96 6.16
#